data_AF-A0A9E4AMG4-F1
#
_entry.id   AF-A0A9E4AMG4-F1
#
_cell.length_a   1.000
_cell.length_b   1.000
_cell.length_c   1.000
_cell.angle_alpha   90.00
_cell.angle_beta   90.00
_cell.angle_gamma   90.00
#
_symmetry.space_group_name_H-M   'P 1'
#
loop_
_entity.id
_entity.type
_entity.pdbx_description
1 polymer ?
#
loop_
_entity_poly.entity_id
_entity_poly.type
_entity_poly.pdbx_seq_one_letter_code
_entity_poly.pdbx_strand_id
1 'polypeptide(L)' 'HLYAKGAFGSRQWFSADKGTVDWSTFPEFVFKRSDASVNVARALPDLFLLIFGNLVLFMCILLIFTRSEV' A
#
# COMPACT_ATOMS: atom_id res chain seq x y z
N HIS A 1 21.68 -1.41 -0.20
CA HIS A 1 20.25 -1.35 -0.55
C HIS A 1 19.86 -0.18 -1.48
N LEU A 2 20.82 0.58 -2.06
CA LEU A 2 20.53 1.73 -2.94
C LEU A 2 21.21 1.66 -4.32
N TYR A 3 22.01 0.63 -4.59
CA TYR A 3 22.81 0.52 -5.81
C TYR A 3 21.94 0.49 -7.07
N ALA A 4 20.82 -0.24 -7.02
CA ALA A 4 19.88 -0.33 -8.13
C ALA A 4 19.22 1.02 -8.47
N LYS A 5 18.90 1.87 -7.47
CA LYS A 5 18.21 3.15 -7.70
C LYS A 5 19.05 4.12 -8.54
N GLY A 6 20.38 4.11 -8.34
CA GLY A 6 21.31 4.90 -9.15
C GLY A 6 21.39 4.40 -10.59
N ALA A 7 21.42 3.08 -10.78
CA ALA A 7 21.46 2.45 -12.11
C ALA A 7 20.18 2.69 -12.93
N PHE A 8 19.01 2.75 -12.29
CA PHE A 8 17.75 3.12 -12.95
C PHE A 8 17.68 4.61 -13.30
N GLY A 9 18.17 5.49 -12.41
CA GLY A 9 18.14 6.93 -12.59
C GLY A 9 19.12 7.45 -13.64
N SER A 10 20.24 6.75 -13.84
CA SER A 10 21.29 7.14 -14.79
C SER A 10 20.92 6.98 -16.26
N ARG A 11 19.72 6.42 -16.59
CA ARG A 11 19.25 6.13 -17.96
C ARG A 11 20.20 5.26 -18.80
N GLN A 12 21.32 4.78 -18.25
CA GLN A 12 22.31 3.96 -18.95
C GLN A 12 21.73 2.65 -19.47
N TRP A 13 20.68 2.15 -18.81
CA TRP A 13 19.97 0.95 -19.26
C TRP A 13 18.93 1.24 -20.36
N PHE A 14 18.42 2.47 -20.47
CA PHE A 14 17.47 2.88 -21.52
C PHE A 14 18.17 3.38 -22.79
N SER A 15 19.45 3.77 -22.71
CA SER A 15 20.27 4.10 -23.88
C SER A 15 20.72 2.83 -24.59
N ALA A 16 19.78 2.17 -25.27
CA ALA A 16 20.12 1.23 -26.31
C ALA A 16 20.72 1.99 -27.49
N ASP A 17 22.04 1.98 -27.66
CA ASP A 17 22.61 2.02 -29.01
C ASP A 17 24.07 1.50 -29.08
N LYS A 18 24.23 0.34 -29.74
CA LYS A 18 25.42 -0.16 -30.47
C LYS A 18 26.58 -0.87 -29.75
N GLY A 19 26.31 -1.72 -28.75
CA GLY A 19 27.34 -2.63 -28.21
C GLY A 19 26.78 -3.95 -27.69
N THR A 20 27.62 -4.97 -27.58
CA THR A 20 27.32 -6.26 -26.96
C THR A 20 26.71 -6.04 -25.57
N VAL A 21 25.52 -6.59 -25.32
CA VAL A 21 24.77 -6.38 -24.07
C VAL A 21 25.60 -6.87 -22.88
N ASP A 22 25.95 -5.95 -21.97
CA ASP A 22 26.68 -6.28 -20.74
C ASP A 22 25.71 -6.69 -19.63
N TRP A 23 25.53 -8.00 -19.50
CA TRP A 23 24.66 -8.63 -18.49
C TRP A 23 25.11 -8.39 -17.04
N SER A 24 26.36 -7.96 -16.81
CA SER A 24 26.86 -7.66 -15.46
C SER A 24 26.28 -6.37 -14.86
N THR A 25 25.77 -5.48 -15.71
CA THR A 25 25.16 -4.20 -15.30
C THR A 25 23.66 -4.31 -15.01
N PHE A 26 23.08 -5.50 -15.21
CA PHE A 26 21.65 -5.69 -15.04
C PHE A 26 21.26 -5.53 -13.55
N PRO A 27 20.31 -4.65 -13.22
CA PRO A 27 19.88 -4.50 -11.85
C PRO A 27 19.16 -5.76 -11.40
N GLU A 28 19.53 -6.28 -10.24
CA GLU A 28 18.92 -7.46 -9.66
C GLU A 28 17.47 -7.15 -9.22
N PHE A 29 16.51 -7.81 -9.85
CA PHE A 29 15.09 -7.69 -9.51
C PHE A 29 14.73 -8.64 -8.38
N VAL A 30 14.95 -8.20 -7.14
CA VAL A 30 14.48 -8.95 -5.97
C VAL A 30 13.13 -8.40 -5.53
N PHE A 31 12.08 -9.19 -5.70
CA PHE A 31 10.79 -8.91 -5.10
C PHE A 31 10.89 -9.13 -3.59
N LYS A 32 11.09 -8.06 -2.84
CA LYS A 32 10.93 -8.08 -1.38
C LYS A 32 9.44 -7.98 -1.08
N ARG A 33 8.86 -9.06 -0.53
CA ARG A 33 7.52 -9.03 0.03
C ARG A 33 7.45 -7.87 1.03
N SER A 34 6.56 -6.91 0.78
CA SER A 34 6.33 -5.80 1.71
C SER A 34 5.91 -6.39 3.06
N ASP A 35 6.54 -5.92 4.14
CA ASP A 35 6.19 -6.35 5.49
C ASP A 35 4.69 -6.22 5.71
N ALA A 36 4.09 -7.23 6.37
CA ALA A 36 2.64 -7.26 6.62
C ALA A 36 2.16 -6.01 7.37
N SER A 37 3.05 -5.34 8.11
CA SER A 37 2.81 -4.06 8.77
C SER A 37 2.38 -2.95 7.80
N VAL A 38 2.87 -2.93 6.56
CA VAL A 38 2.51 -1.91 5.56
C VAL A 38 1.05 -2.08 5.12
N ASN A 39 0.62 -3.32 4.89
CA ASN A 39 -0.78 -3.61 4.55
C ASN A 39 -1.71 -3.38 5.74
N VAL A 40 -1.29 -3.77 6.94
CA VAL A 40 -2.08 -3.55 8.16
C VAL A 40 -2.26 -2.05 8.42
N ALA A 41 -1.19 -1.25 8.33
CA ALA A 41 -1.26 0.20 8.54
C ALA A 41 -2.20 0.89 7.54
N ARG A 42 -2.29 0.40 6.30
CA ARG A 42 -3.21 0.91 5.29
C ARG A 42 -4.67 0.52 5.56
N ALA A 43 -4.93 -0.72 5.98
CA ALA A 43 -6.29 -1.22 6.20
C ALA A 43 -6.91 -0.79 7.54
N LEU A 44 -6.07 -0.39 8.51
CA LEU A 44 -6.48 0.03 9.84
C LEU A 44 -7.53 1.17 9.86
N PRO A 45 -7.31 2.31 9.18
CA PRO A 45 -8.27 3.42 9.21
C PRO A 45 -9.64 3.04 8.63
N ASP A 46 -9.66 2.26 7.54
CA ASP A 46 -10.90 1.81 6.90
C ASP A 46 -11.68 0.86 7.81
N LEU A 47 -10.97 -0.05 8.50
CA LEU A 47 -11.56 -0.93 9.49
C LEU A 47 -12.18 -0.15 10.65
N PHE A 48 -11.48 0.87 11.17
CA PHE A 48 -12.00 1.73 12.22
C PHE A 48 -13.25 2.49 11.76
N LEU A 49 -13.23 3.05 10.56
CA LEU A 49 -14.38 3.76 10.00
C LEU A 49 -15.60 2.86 9.88
N LEU A 50 -15.42 1.61 9.45
CA LEU A 50 -16.50 0.63 9.38
C LEU A 50 -17.08 0.32 10.77
N ILE A 51 -16.22 0.09 11.77
CA ILE A 51 -16.65 -0.23 13.14
C ILE A 51 -17.40 0.95 13.76
N PHE A 52 -16.82 2.14 13.73
CA PHE A 52 -17.45 3.33 14.31
C PHE A 52 -18.75 3.70 13.58
N GLY A 53 -18.78 3.61 12.25
CA GLY A 53 -19.99 3.86 11.47
C GLY A 53 -21.14 2.91 11.87
N ASN A 54 -20.86 1.61 11.99
CA ASN A 54 -21.86 0.64 12.43
C ASN A 54 -22.31 0.87 13.87
N LEU A 55 -21.39 1.20 14.78
CA LEU A 55 -21.72 1.47 16.18
C LEU A 55 -22.61 2.71 16.33
N VAL A 56 -22.31 3.78 15.60
CA VAL A 56 -23.13 5.00 15.57
C VAL A 56 -24.52 4.71 15.01
N LEU A 57 -24.62 4.00 13.89
CA LEU A 57 -25.90 3.62 13.30
C LEU A 57 -26.75 2.79 14.27
N PHE A 58 -26.13 1.82 14.95
CA PHE A 58 -26.80 1.00 15.95
C PHE A 58 -27.35 1.84 17.10
N MET A 59 -26.55 2.77 17.64
CA MET A 59 -27.00 3.70 18.69
C MET A 59 -28.14 4.60 18.22
N CYS A 60 -28.08 5.14 17.00
CA CYS A 60 -29.15 5.94 16.44
C CYS A 60 -30.46 5.16 16.36
N ILE A 61 -30.41 3.91 15.89
CA ILE A 61 -31.58 3.03 15.81
C ILE A 61 -32.17 2.80 17.20
N LEU A 62 -31.34 2.42 18.18
CA LEU A 62 -31.81 2.22 19.56
C LEU A 62 -32.48 3.48 20.12
N LEU A 63 -31.87 4.65 19.93
CA LEU A 63 -32.44 5.92 20.39
C LEU A 63 -33.81 6.21 19.77
N ILE A 64 -33.97 5.93 18.47
CA ILE A 64 -35.27 6.09 17.78
C ILE A 64 -36.31 5.17 18.40
N PHE A 65 -35.99 3.89 18.61
CA PHE A 65 -36.91 2.92 19.19
C PHE A 65 -37.27 3.26 20.63
N THR A 66 -36.27 3.60 21.47
CA THR A 66 -36.51 4.02 22.86
C THR A 66 -37.37 5.27 22.94
N ARG A 67 -37.25 6.21 22.01
CA ARG A 67 -38.12 7.41 21.95
C ARG A 67 -39.53 7.12 21.45
N SER A 68 -39.73 6.04 20.69
CA SER A 68 -41.05 5.65 20.17
C SER A 68 -41.89 4.84 21.16
N GLU A 69 -41.25 4.21 22.15
CA GLU A 69 -41.89 3.33 23.12
C GLU A 69 -42.34 4.06 24.42
N VAL A 70 -42.20 5.40 24.46
CA VAL A 70 -42.67 6.29 25.55
C VAL A 70 -43.88 7.10 25.11
#